data_AF-A0A7W0XUX8-F1
#
_entry.id   AF-A0A7W0XUX8-F1
#
_cell.length_a   1.000
_cell.length_b   1.000
_cell.length_c   1.000
_cell.angle_alpha   90.00
_cell.angle_beta   90.00
_cell.angle_gamma   90.00
#
_symmetry.space_group_name_H-M   'P 1'
#
loop_
_entity.id
_entity.type
_entity.pdbx_description
1 polymer ?
#
loop_
_entity_poly.entity_id
_entity_poly.type
_entity_poly.pdbx_seq_one_letter_code
_entity_poly.pdbx_strand_id
1 'polypeptide(L)'
;PADRVNPAAVEAMREVGIDISDQRPKILTSETVQASDVVITMGCGDACPVFPGKTYLDWALDDPAGKGLEAVRPIRDDIEARVRALLVQIVG
;
A
#
# COMPACT_ATOMS: atom_id res chain seq x y z
N PRO A 1 -1.81 14.57 -0.33
CA PRO A 1 -0.68 13.60 -0.21
C PRO A 1 0.53 14.29 0.44
N ALA A 2 1.41 13.54 1.11
CA ALA A 2 2.64 14.08 1.68
C ALA A 2 3.70 14.38 0.59
N ASP A 3 4.69 15.22 0.91
CA ASP A 3 5.72 15.63 -0.07
C ASP A 3 6.79 14.56 -0.34
N ARG A 4 6.95 13.61 0.59
CA ARG A 4 7.98 12.55 0.52
C ARG A 4 7.50 11.27 1.17
N VAL A 5 8.11 10.16 0.77
CA VAL A 5 7.94 8.85 1.42
C VAL A 5 8.45 8.95 2.86
N ASN A 6 7.77 8.26 3.79
CA ASN A 6 8.20 8.17 5.18
C ASN A 6 9.62 7.56 5.25
N PRO A 7 10.63 8.24 5.83
CA PRO A 7 11.99 7.71 5.95
C PRO A 7 12.06 6.35 6.65
N ALA A 8 11.21 6.12 7.66
CA ALA A 8 11.15 4.82 8.34
C ALA A 8 10.66 3.70 7.41
N ALA A 9 9.78 4.01 6.44
CA ALA A 9 9.37 3.05 5.42
C ALA A 9 10.49 2.78 4.40
N VAL A 10 11.25 3.81 4.01
CA VAL A 10 12.43 3.63 3.15
C VAL A 10 13.45 2.70 3.82
N GLU A 11 13.74 2.93 5.10
CA GLU A 11 14.66 2.10 5.87
C GLU A 11 14.15 0.66 6.02
N ALA A 12 12.88 0.47 6.39
CA ALA A 12 12.27 -0.85 6.48
C ALA A 12 12.32 -1.63 5.16
N MET A 13 12.07 -0.99 4.01
CA MET A 13 12.13 -1.67 2.71
C MET A 13 13.56 -2.02 2.29
N ARG A 14 14.54 -1.18 2.65
CA ARG A 14 15.96 -1.46 2.37
C ARG A 14 16.48 -2.69 3.12
N GLU A 15 15.98 -2.96 4.33
CA GLU A 15 16.32 -4.19 5.08
C GLU A 15 15.98 -5.48 4.30
N VAL A 16 14.94 -5.43 3.45
CA VAL A 16 14.51 -6.56 2.59
C VAL A 16 14.99 -6.40 1.14
N GLY A 17 15.95 -5.51 0.89
CA GLY A 17 16.59 -5.34 -0.42
C GLY A 17 15.78 -4.53 -1.45
N ILE A 18 14.77 -3.77 -1.01
CA ILE A 18 13.92 -2.96 -1.90
C ILE A 18 14.16 -1.47 -1.62
N ASP A 19 14.67 -0.72 -2.59
CA ASP A 19 14.82 0.74 -2.45
C ASP A 19 13.58 1.48 -2.98
N ILE A 20 12.89 2.19 -2.09
CA ILE A 20 11.74 3.04 -2.42
C ILE A 20 12.03 4.55 -2.26
N SER A 21 13.28 4.95 -2.05
CA SER A 21 13.66 6.36 -1.79
C SER A 21 13.33 7.33 -2.93
N ASP A 22 13.31 6.83 -4.16
CA ASP A 22 12.92 7.61 -5.35
C ASP A 22 11.41 7.65 -5.60
N GLN A 23 10.62 6.91 -4.81
CA GLN A 23 9.16 6.96 -4.92
C GLN A 23 8.62 8.29 -4.39
N ARG A 24 7.46 8.71 -4.91
CA ARG A 24 6.77 9.94 -4.50
C ARG A 24 5.29 9.63 -4.25
N PRO A 25 4.70 10.15 -3.16
CA PRO A 25 3.26 10.07 -2.97
C PRO A 25 2.51 10.69 -4.15
N LYS A 26 1.48 10.02 -4.66
CA LYS A 26 0.67 10.46 -5.79
C LYS A 26 -0.79 10.56 -5.37
N ILE A 27 -1.52 11.46 -6.04
CA ILE A 27 -2.98 11.54 -5.88
C ILE A 27 -3.59 10.35 -6.63
N LEU A 28 -4.53 9.64 -5.98
CA LEU A 28 -5.33 8.62 -6.64
C LEU A 28 -6.30 9.30 -7.61
N THR A 29 -6.23 8.94 -8.89
CA THR A 29 -7.16 9.43 -9.91
C THR A 29 -8.18 8.37 -10.27
N SER A 30 -9.39 8.79 -10.66
CA SER A 30 -10.44 7.88 -11.15
C SER A 30 -9.97 7.01 -12.32
N GLU A 31 -9.15 7.56 -13.21
CA GLU A 31 -8.56 6.83 -14.34
C GLU A 31 -7.66 5.68 -13.87
N THR A 32 -6.87 5.90 -12.82
CA THR A 32 -6.03 4.84 -12.23
C THR A 32 -6.90 3.73 -11.66
N VAL A 33 -7.99 4.06 -10.98
CA VAL A 33 -8.94 3.06 -10.45
C VAL A 33 -9.61 2.31 -11.61
N GLN A 34 -10.02 3.01 -12.67
CA GLN A 34 -10.61 2.41 -13.87
C GLN A 34 -9.68 1.47 -14.63
N ALA A 35 -8.37 1.70 -14.60
CA ALA A 35 -7.38 0.84 -15.24
C ALA A 35 -7.01 -0.41 -14.43
N SER A 36 -7.35 -0.46 -13.13
CA SER A 36 -6.97 -1.57 -12.24
C SER A 36 -8.00 -2.69 -12.17
N ASP A 37 -7.58 -3.94 -12.09
CA ASP A 37 -8.47 -5.09 -11.81
C ASP A 37 -8.77 -5.24 -10.31
N VAL A 38 -7.79 -4.92 -9.47
CA VAL A 38 -7.86 -4.99 -8.01
C VAL A 38 -7.46 -3.66 -7.39
N VAL A 39 -8.27 -3.16 -6.46
CA VAL A 39 -8.06 -1.90 -5.73
C VAL A 39 -7.96 -2.22 -4.24
N ILE A 40 -6.84 -1.84 -3.61
CA ILE A 40 -6.58 -2.13 -2.21
C ILE A 40 -6.58 -0.82 -1.42
N THR A 41 -7.49 -0.69 -0.46
CA THR A 41 -7.50 0.42 0.51
C THR A 41 -6.78 0.00 1.79
N MET A 42 -6.05 0.94 2.39
CA MET A 42 -5.21 0.69 3.57
C MET A 42 -5.50 1.74 4.65
N GLY A 43 -6.77 1.87 5.06
CA GLY A 43 -7.16 2.72 6.20
C GLY A 43 -7.35 4.21 5.91
N CYS A 44 -7.40 4.65 4.64
CA CYS A 44 -7.66 6.07 4.35
C CYS A 44 -9.11 6.50 4.66
N GLY A 45 -10.08 5.56 4.70
CA GLY A 45 -11.51 5.90 4.85
C GLY A 45 -12.06 6.81 3.73
N ASP A 46 -11.22 7.24 2.80
CA ASP A 46 -11.55 8.12 1.69
C ASP A 46 -12.33 7.34 0.65
N ALA A 47 -13.45 7.94 0.24
CA ALA A 47 -14.33 7.42 -0.78
C ALA A 47 -13.58 7.25 -2.11
N CYS A 48 -13.00 6.09 -2.33
CA CYS A 48 -12.55 5.69 -3.65
C CYS A 48 -13.80 5.54 -4.54
N PRO A 49 -13.86 6.19 -5.71
CA PRO A 49 -14.97 5.99 -6.64
C PRO A 49 -15.05 4.50 -7.00
N VAL A 50 -16.20 3.89 -6.70
CA VAL A 50 -16.43 2.45 -6.95
C VAL A 50 -16.90 2.27 -8.38
N PHE A 51 -16.06 1.64 -9.19
CA PHE A 51 -16.39 1.20 -10.54
C PHE A 51 -16.78 -0.29 -10.55
N PRO A 52 -17.83 -0.68 -11.31
CA PRO A 52 -18.25 -2.07 -11.44
C PRO A 52 -17.19 -2.93 -12.14
N GLY A 53 -17.19 -4.23 -11.85
CA GLY A 53 -16.29 -5.20 -12.49
C GLY A 53 -14.87 -5.24 -11.92
N LYS A 54 -14.65 -4.68 -10.72
CA LYS A 54 -13.35 -4.64 -10.04
C LYS A 54 -13.45 -5.26 -8.66
N THR A 55 -12.36 -5.85 -8.20
CA THR A 55 -12.24 -6.37 -6.84
C THR A 55 -11.72 -5.27 -5.92
N TYR A 56 -12.46 -4.97 -4.86
CA TYR A 56 -12.02 -4.03 -3.82
C TYR A 56 -11.68 -4.81 -2.56
N LEU A 57 -10.47 -4.59 -2.03
CA LEU A 57 -10.01 -5.17 -0.77
C LEU A 57 -9.69 -4.05 0.21
N ASP A 58 -10.14 -4.19 1.45
CA ASP A 58 -9.78 -3.29 2.53
C ASP A 58 -8.83 -4.00 3.49
N TRP A 59 -7.59 -3.53 3.56
CA TRP A 59 -6.59 -4.02 4.49
C TRP A 59 -6.53 -3.07 5.68
N ALA A 60 -7.14 -3.50 6.78
CA ALA A 60 -6.98 -2.84 8.06
C ALA A 60 -5.52 -2.99 8.53
N LEU A 61 -4.76 -1.91 8.37
CA LEU A 61 -3.37 -1.78 8.77
C LEU A 61 -3.23 -0.65 9.78
N ASP A 62 -2.28 -0.78 10.71
CA ASP A 62 -1.94 0.31 11.62
C ASP A 62 -1.32 1.48 10.87
N ASP A 63 -1.66 2.71 11.25
CA ASP A 63 -1.05 3.91 10.65
C ASP A 63 0.42 4.06 11.12
N PRO A 64 1.40 4.06 10.20
CA PRO A 64 2.81 4.29 10.52
C PRO A 64 3.17 5.78 10.68
N ALA A 65 2.25 6.72 10.44
CA ALA A 65 2.53 8.14 10.49
C ALA A 65 3.08 8.58 11.86
N GLY A 66 4.21 9.29 11.84
CA GLY A 66 4.89 9.76 13.05
C GLY A 66 5.56 8.66 13.88
N LYS A 67 5.49 7.39 13.46
CA LYS A 67 6.14 6.27 14.15
C LYS A 67 7.53 5.98 13.54
N GLY A 68 8.39 5.38 14.36
CA GLY A 68 9.74 4.96 13.95
C GLY A 68 9.78 3.58 13.29
N LEU A 69 10.98 3.17 12.87
CA LEU A 69 11.26 1.93 12.15
C LEU A 69 10.65 0.68 12.80
N GLU A 70 10.76 0.54 14.12
CA GLU A 70 10.22 -0.61 14.87
C GLU A 70 8.72 -0.82 14.66
N ALA A 71 7.95 0.26 14.52
CA ALA A 71 6.52 0.17 14.26
C ALA A 71 6.21 -0.11 12.77
N VAL A 72 7.11 0.26 11.86
CA VAL A 72 6.92 0.10 10.42
C VAL A 72 7.24 -1.31 9.94
N ARG A 73 8.22 -2.00 10.57
CA ARG A 73 8.56 -3.40 10.24
C ARG A 73 7.36 -4.36 10.27
N PRO A 74 6.56 -4.46 11.35
CA PRO A 74 5.43 -5.38 11.36
C PRO A 74 4.37 -5.03 10.30
N ILE A 75 4.20 -3.74 9.96
CA ILE A 75 3.29 -3.31 8.90
C ILE A 75 3.81 -3.76 7.52
N ARG A 76 5.12 -3.61 7.26
CA ARG A 76 5.78 -4.13 6.03
C ARG A 76 5.54 -5.63 5.89
N ASP A 77 5.77 -6.38 6.97
CA ASP A 77 5.69 -7.85 6.95
C ASP A 77 4.24 -8.33 6.75
N ASP A 78 3.25 -7.64 7.35
CA ASP A 78 1.83 -7.91 7.11
C ASP A 78 1.44 -7.61 5.65
N ILE A 79 1.86 -6.47 5.10
CA ILE A 79 1.64 -6.14 3.67
C ILE A 79 2.24 -7.22 2.76
N GLU A 80 3.48 -7.67 3.03
CA GLU A 80 4.11 -8.72 2.25
C GLU A 80 3.29 -10.02 2.27
N ALA A 81 2.87 -10.48 3.45
CA ALA A 81 2.06 -11.69 3.58
C ALA A 81 0.75 -11.61 2.78
N ARG A 82 0.06 -10.46 2.87
CA ARG A 82 -1.19 -10.23 2.14
C ARG A 82 -0.99 -10.14 0.62
N VAL A 83 0.08 -9.47 0.17
CA VAL A 83 0.43 -9.41 -1.26
C VAL A 83 0.72 -10.81 -1.79
N ARG A 84 1.48 -11.64 -1.07
CA ARG A 84 1.77 -13.02 -1.46
C ARG A 84 0.50 -13.87 -1.55
N ALA A 85 -0.40 -13.76 -0.58
CA ALA A 85 -1.68 -14.46 -0.62
C ALA A 85 -2.54 -14.01 -1.81
N LEU A 86 -2.60 -12.70 -2.09
CA LEU A 86 -3.35 -12.15 -3.21
C LEU A 86 -2.78 -12.61 -4.57
N LEU A 87 -1.45 -12.68 -4.71
CA LEU A 87 -0.81 -13.19 -5.94
C LEU A 87 -1.25 -14.63 -6.26
N VAL A 88 -1.40 -15.49 -5.25
CA VAL A 88 -1.92 -16.86 -5.44
C VAL A 88 -3.35 -16.84 -5.98
N GLN A 89 -4.18 -15.89 -5.56
CA GLN A 89 -5.57 -15.77 -6.01
C GLN A 89 -5.71 -15.19 -7.42
N ILE A 90 -4.77 -14.32 -7.85
CA ILE A 90 -4.83 -13.65 -9.15
C ILE A 90 -4.16 -14.49 -10.25
N VAL A 91 -3.09 -15.21 -9.91
CA VAL A 91 -2.27 -15.96 -10.88
C VAL A 91 -2.61 -17.46 -10.91
N GLY A 92 -3.20 -17.98 -9.83
CA GLY A 92 -3.63 -19.38 -9.73
C GLY A 92 -4.99 -19.61 -10.36
#